data_AF-A0A6P0L7X3-F1
#
_entry.id   AF-A0A6P0L7X3-F1
#
_cell.length_a   1.000
_cell.length_b   1.000
_cell.length_c   1.000
_cell.angle_alpha   90.00
_cell.angle_beta   90.00
_cell.angle_gamma   90.00
#
_symmetry.space_group_name_H-M   'P 1'
#
loop_
_entity.id
_entity.type
_entity.pdbx_description
1 polymer ?
#
loop_
_entity_poly.entity_id
_entity_poly.type
_entity_poly.pdbx_seq_one_letter_code
_entity_poly.pdbx_strand_id
1 'polypeptide(L)'
;MYYRNKILWAYGEINTPLAELKADLVSVNTSIAEISMLSQNTVKLREILSNNLTLLSRYATNLGILDSQAQTIKTNIEHYQQRLTKLKQVDQRGDWHILEEFRDLAASQYLQQVEMEHGRLKSGLTLLENMIRTVDGMTQTYQTQSNRSLHQSIALAGVGVATSSITATVLVKQQPPENNTIFMMTPAFAWSILTGAIATLVMWIILRLFRR
;
A
#
# COMPACT_ATOMS: atom_id res chain seq x y z
N MET A 1 -19.87 22.76 -7.15
CA MET A 1 -19.17 22.50 -8.43
C MET A 1 -17.73 22.00 -8.25
N TYR A 2 -16.86 22.66 -7.46
CA TYR A 2 -15.48 22.19 -7.22
C TYR A 2 -15.35 20.73 -6.75
N TYR A 3 -16.07 20.32 -5.71
CA TYR A 3 -15.98 18.95 -5.17
C TYR A 3 -16.50 17.89 -6.16
N ARG A 4 -17.55 18.19 -6.92
CA ARG A 4 -18.06 17.33 -7.99
C ARG A 4 -17.00 17.06 -9.06
N ASN A 5 -16.29 18.10 -9.50
CA ASN A 5 -15.24 17.94 -10.51
C ASN A 5 -14.06 17.12 -9.97
N LYS A 6 -13.70 17.29 -8.71
CA LYS A 6 -12.67 16.47 -8.07
C LYS A 6 -13.04 15.00 -7.96
N ILE A 7 -14.29 14.69 -7.64
CA ILE A 7 -14.82 13.31 -7.61
C ILE A 7 -14.69 12.69 -9.00
N LEU A 8 -15.17 13.38 -10.05
CA LEU A 8 -15.13 12.88 -11.42
C LEU A 8 -13.70 12.70 -11.93
N TRP A 9 -12.82 13.65 -11.62
CA TRP A 9 -11.40 13.55 -11.96
C TRP A 9 -10.76 12.34 -11.28
N ALA A 10 -10.87 12.22 -9.95
CA ALA A 10 -10.29 11.11 -9.20
C ALA A 10 -10.80 9.75 -9.68
N TYR A 11 -12.09 9.65 -10.01
CA TYR A 11 -12.68 8.45 -10.58
C TYR A 11 -12.15 8.15 -12.00
N GLY A 12 -11.89 9.17 -12.83
CA GLY A 12 -11.27 8.98 -14.14
C GLY A 12 -9.81 8.53 -14.07
N GLU A 13 -9.05 9.02 -13.09
CA GLU A 13 -7.63 8.72 -12.92
C GLU A 13 -7.34 7.26 -12.55
N ILE A 14 -8.34 6.49 -12.10
CA ILE A 14 -8.13 5.07 -11.74
C ILE A 14 -7.95 4.17 -12.96
N ASN A 15 -8.37 4.60 -14.16
CA ASN A 15 -8.50 3.71 -15.31
C ASN A 15 -7.17 3.07 -15.72
N THR A 16 -6.11 3.88 -15.81
CA THR A 16 -4.76 3.43 -16.14
C THR A 16 -4.19 2.47 -15.10
N PRO A 17 -4.06 2.85 -13.80
CA PRO A 17 -3.50 1.94 -12.79
C PRO A 17 -4.35 0.68 -12.59
N LEU A 18 -5.68 0.76 -12.76
CA LEU A 18 -6.55 -0.42 -12.70
C LEU A 18 -6.28 -1.39 -13.86
N ALA A 19 -6.11 -0.89 -15.08
CA ALA A 19 -5.76 -1.72 -16.24
C ALA A 19 -4.38 -2.37 -16.07
N GLU A 20 -3.39 -1.61 -15.59
CA GLU A 20 -2.05 -2.11 -15.31
C GLU A 20 -2.06 -3.19 -14.21
N LEU A 21 -2.79 -3.00 -13.10
CA LEU A 21 -2.92 -4.03 -12.06
C LEU A 21 -3.54 -5.32 -12.56
N LYS A 22 -4.54 -5.23 -13.46
CA LYS A 22 -5.16 -6.40 -14.07
C LYS A 22 -4.19 -7.16 -14.98
N ALA A 23 -3.39 -6.43 -15.77
CA ALA A 23 -2.35 -7.02 -16.60
C ALA A 23 -1.23 -7.65 -15.75
N ASP A 24 -0.75 -6.92 -14.74
CA ASP A 24 0.30 -7.38 -13.84
C ASP A 24 -0.13 -8.63 -13.06
N LEU A 25 -1.41 -8.76 -12.68
CA LEU A 25 -1.93 -9.97 -12.04
C LEU A 25 -1.82 -11.20 -12.95
N VAL A 26 -1.99 -11.04 -14.26
CA VAL A 26 -1.74 -12.12 -15.22
C VAL A 26 -0.26 -12.51 -15.20
N SER A 27 0.66 -11.53 -15.20
CA SER A 27 2.10 -11.78 -15.11
C SER A 27 2.51 -12.48 -13.81
N VAL A 28 1.87 -12.15 -12.68
CA VAL A 28 2.07 -12.85 -11.39
C VAL A 28 1.69 -14.32 -11.55
N ASN A 29 0.51 -14.62 -12.08
CA ASN A 29 0.04 -15.99 -12.26
C ASN A 29 0.95 -16.79 -13.22
N THR A 30 1.41 -16.17 -14.30
CA THR A 30 2.38 -16.79 -15.22
C THR A 30 3.69 -17.12 -14.51
N SER A 31 4.23 -16.18 -13.72
CA SER A 31 5.48 -16.40 -12.97
C SER A 31 5.33 -17.55 -11.96
N ILE A 32 4.19 -17.65 -11.26
CA ILE A 32 3.91 -18.75 -10.34
C ILE A 32 3.92 -20.10 -11.08
N ALA A 33 3.29 -20.16 -12.25
CA ALA A 33 3.27 -21.37 -13.07
C ALA A 33 4.68 -21.76 -13.54
N GLU A 34 5.49 -20.81 -13.99
CA GLU A 34 6.88 -21.05 -14.43
C GLU A 34 7.76 -21.60 -13.31
N ILE A 35 7.67 -21.04 -12.10
CA ILE A 35 8.45 -21.49 -10.94
C ILE A 35 8.13 -22.95 -10.60
N SER A 36 6.86 -23.35 -10.71
CA SER A 36 6.46 -24.75 -10.44
C SER A 36 7.14 -25.76 -11.37
N MET A 37 7.51 -25.34 -12.60
CA MET A 37 8.20 -26.17 -13.58
C MET A 37 9.74 -26.12 -13.47
N LEU A 38 10.28 -25.10 -12.78
CA LEU A 38 11.70 -24.77 -12.76
C LEU A 38 12.37 -25.03 -11.42
N SER A 39 11.75 -25.81 -10.53
CA SER A 39 12.13 -25.97 -9.12
C SER A 39 13.61 -26.27 -8.85
N GLN A 40 14.37 -26.81 -9.82
CA GLN A 40 15.80 -27.09 -9.69
C GLN A 40 16.74 -26.18 -10.52
N ASN A 41 16.23 -25.28 -11.38
CA ASN A 41 17.04 -24.41 -12.23
C ASN A 41 17.28 -23.04 -11.57
N THR A 42 18.32 -22.97 -10.73
CA THR A 42 18.65 -21.78 -9.92
C THR A 42 18.94 -20.51 -10.72
N VAL A 43 19.49 -20.64 -11.94
CA VAL A 43 19.77 -19.49 -12.82
C VAL A 43 18.47 -18.86 -13.30
N LYS A 44 17.54 -19.68 -13.81
CA LYS A 44 16.22 -19.20 -14.24
C LYS A 44 15.39 -18.67 -13.08
N LEU A 45 15.49 -19.28 -11.90
CA LEU A 45 14.83 -18.79 -10.69
C LEU A 45 15.32 -17.37 -10.30
N ARG A 46 16.63 -17.09 -10.43
CA ARG A 46 17.16 -15.73 -10.19
C ARG A 46 16.68 -14.70 -11.21
N GLU A 47 16.55 -15.09 -12.48
CA GLU A 47 15.99 -14.23 -13.52
C GLU A 47 14.52 -13.90 -13.24
N ILE A 48 13.72 -14.91 -12.91
CA ILE A 48 12.32 -14.74 -12.48
C ILE A 48 12.22 -13.83 -11.26
N LEU A 49 13.09 -14.01 -10.27
CA LEU A 49 13.14 -13.18 -9.07
C LEU A 49 13.39 -11.71 -9.42
N SER A 50 14.42 -11.43 -10.23
CA SER A 50 14.76 -10.06 -10.67
C SER A 50 13.60 -9.38 -11.40
N ASN A 51 12.95 -10.08 -12.33
CA ASN A 51 11.82 -9.55 -13.09
C ASN A 51 10.61 -9.26 -12.18
N ASN A 52 10.38 -10.12 -11.19
CA ASN A 52 9.26 -9.99 -10.27
C ASN A 52 9.44 -8.88 -9.22
N LEU A 53 10.66 -8.43 -8.93
CA LEU A 53 10.88 -7.24 -8.09
C LEU A 53 10.39 -5.96 -8.75
N THR A 54 10.66 -5.81 -10.05
CA THR A 54 10.14 -4.69 -10.84
C THR A 54 8.61 -4.75 -10.91
N LEU A 55 8.05 -5.95 -11.10
CA LEU A 55 6.60 -6.18 -11.05
C LEU A 55 6.03 -5.78 -9.68
N LEU A 56 6.68 -6.16 -8.58
CA LEU A 56 6.24 -5.86 -7.23
C LEU A 56 6.15 -4.35 -6.98
N SER A 57 7.20 -3.62 -7.37
CA SER A 57 7.23 -2.16 -7.20
C SER A 57 6.09 -1.48 -7.97
N ARG A 58 5.87 -1.88 -9.23
CA ARG A 58 4.78 -1.31 -10.06
C ARG A 58 3.41 -1.68 -9.50
N TYR A 59 3.20 -2.96 -9.17
CA TYR A 59 1.93 -3.46 -8.64
C TYR A 59 1.52 -2.69 -7.38
N ALA A 60 2.43 -2.60 -6.40
CA ALA A 60 2.12 -1.92 -5.16
C ALA A 60 1.94 -0.41 -5.35
N THR A 61 2.71 0.23 -6.25
CA THR A 61 2.49 1.65 -6.62
C THR A 61 1.09 1.88 -7.17
N ASN A 62 0.66 1.08 -8.15
CA ASN A 62 -0.67 1.23 -8.75
C ASN A 62 -1.79 0.95 -7.76
N LEU A 63 -1.60 -0.03 -6.86
CA LEU A 63 -2.54 -0.29 -5.77
C LEU A 63 -2.66 0.92 -4.84
N GLY A 64 -1.54 1.59 -4.54
CA GLY A 64 -1.53 2.82 -3.75
C GLY A 64 -2.20 4.00 -4.45
N ILE A 65 -2.12 4.08 -5.78
CA ILE A 65 -2.87 5.09 -6.54
C ILE A 65 -4.37 4.84 -6.39
N LEU A 66 -4.86 3.60 -6.50
CA LEU A 66 -6.26 3.26 -6.29
C LEU A 66 -6.75 3.68 -4.89
N ASP A 67 -5.98 3.37 -3.85
CA ASP A 67 -6.29 3.75 -2.46
C ASP A 67 -6.36 5.28 -2.28
N SER A 68 -5.37 6.00 -2.82
CA SER A 68 -5.32 7.46 -2.80
C SER A 68 -6.52 8.11 -3.51
N GLN A 69 -6.92 7.57 -4.68
CA GLN A 69 -8.08 8.07 -5.41
C GLN A 69 -9.39 7.74 -4.69
N ALA A 70 -9.52 6.57 -4.06
CA ALA A 70 -10.67 6.25 -3.20
C ALA A 70 -10.82 7.27 -2.07
N GLN A 71 -9.73 7.57 -1.35
CA GLN A 71 -9.74 8.57 -0.28
C GLN A 71 -10.06 9.97 -0.80
N THR A 72 -9.58 10.33 -1.99
CA THR A 72 -9.91 11.58 -2.65
C THR A 72 -11.40 11.67 -2.97
N ILE A 73 -11.99 10.62 -3.56
CA ILE A 73 -13.43 10.55 -3.85
C ILE A 73 -14.23 10.70 -2.55
N LYS A 74 -13.92 9.88 -1.53
CA LYS A 74 -14.59 9.89 -0.23
C LYS A 74 -14.60 11.27 0.42
N THR A 75 -13.43 11.88 0.54
CA THR A 75 -13.28 13.21 1.16
C THR A 75 -14.08 14.27 0.40
N ASN A 76 -14.09 14.20 -0.93
CA ASN A 76 -14.83 15.17 -1.73
C ASN A 76 -16.35 14.92 -1.72
N ILE A 77 -16.82 13.68 -1.54
CA ILE A 77 -18.24 13.37 -1.28
C ILE A 77 -18.69 14.02 0.03
N GLU A 78 -17.90 13.88 1.09
CA GLU A 78 -18.19 14.50 2.41
C GLU A 78 -18.27 16.03 2.29
N HIS A 79 -17.29 16.66 1.65
CA HIS A 79 -17.30 18.10 1.43
C HIS A 79 -18.45 18.55 0.53
N TYR A 80 -18.79 17.77 -0.50
CA TYR A 80 -19.92 18.02 -1.37
C TYR A 80 -21.23 18.01 -0.58
N GLN A 81 -21.43 16.99 0.27
CA GLN A 81 -22.60 16.86 1.14
C GLN A 81 -22.71 18.06 2.11
N GLN A 82 -21.62 18.44 2.78
CA GLN A 82 -21.62 19.60 3.67
C GLN A 82 -22.03 20.88 2.94
N ARG A 83 -21.55 21.08 1.71
CA ARG A 83 -21.92 22.24 0.90
C ARG A 83 -23.38 22.19 0.46
N LEU A 84 -23.88 21.02 0.09
CA LEU A 84 -25.28 20.83 -0.27
C LEU A 84 -26.22 21.13 0.91
N THR A 85 -25.88 20.68 2.11
CA THR A 85 -26.62 21.01 3.34
C THR A 85 -26.69 22.52 3.58
N LYS A 86 -25.59 23.24 3.39
CA LYS A 86 -25.57 24.72 3.51
C LYS A 86 -26.46 25.39 2.46
N LEU A 87 -26.44 24.91 1.22
CA LEU A 87 -27.29 25.45 0.16
C LEU A 87 -28.78 25.27 0.47
N LYS A 88 -29.17 24.09 0.97
CA LYS A 88 -30.55 23.80 1.42
C LYS A 88 -31.02 24.70 2.56
N GLN A 89 -30.11 25.12 3.45
CA GLN A 89 -30.45 26.07 4.52
C GLN A 89 -30.73 27.48 3.99
N VAL A 90 -30.00 27.89 2.94
CA VAL A 90 -30.16 29.21 2.32
C VAL A 90 -31.39 29.26 1.42
N ASP A 91 -31.65 28.21 0.66
CA ASP A 91 -32.83 28.09 -0.19
C ASP A 91 -33.57 26.77 0.08
N GLN A 92 -34.62 26.89 0.90
CA GLN A 92 -35.46 25.77 1.31
C GLN A 92 -36.47 25.36 0.25
N ARG A 93 -36.70 26.17 -0.78
CA ARG A 93 -37.69 25.91 -1.84
C ARG A 93 -37.05 25.40 -3.13
N GLY A 94 -35.72 25.47 -3.24
CA GLY A 94 -34.96 24.96 -4.36
C GLY A 94 -35.17 23.46 -4.57
N ASP A 95 -35.19 23.04 -5.83
CA ASP A 95 -35.09 21.63 -6.19
C ASP A 95 -33.63 21.19 -6.17
N TRP A 96 -33.32 20.31 -5.23
CA TRP A 96 -31.96 19.81 -4.97
C TRP A 96 -31.74 18.39 -5.47
N HIS A 97 -32.74 17.78 -6.11
CA HIS A 97 -32.75 16.36 -6.44
C HIS A 97 -31.54 15.94 -7.26
N ILE A 98 -31.25 16.65 -8.35
CA ILE A 98 -30.09 16.37 -9.23
C ILE A 98 -28.75 16.43 -8.45
N LEU A 99 -28.64 17.33 -7.47
CA LEU A 99 -27.43 17.45 -6.67
C LEU A 99 -27.29 16.29 -5.67
N GLU A 100 -28.40 15.79 -5.12
CA GLU A 100 -28.43 14.62 -4.25
C GLU A 100 -28.17 13.33 -5.01
N GLU A 101 -28.78 13.17 -6.18
CA GLU A 101 -28.53 12.03 -7.06
C GLU A 101 -27.05 11.91 -7.41
N PHE A 102 -26.36 13.02 -7.70
CA PHE A 102 -24.91 12.98 -7.94
C PHE A 102 -24.12 12.48 -6.72
N ARG A 103 -24.48 12.90 -5.50
CA ARG A 103 -23.82 12.42 -4.27
C ARG A 103 -24.02 10.91 -4.14
N ASP A 104 -25.24 10.45 -4.33
CA ASP A 104 -25.60 9.04 -4.16
C ASP A 104 -24.91 8.19 -5.22
N LEU A 105 -24.86 8.66 -6.47
CA LEU A 105 -24.09 8.06 -7.55
C LEU A 105 -22.60 7.96 -7.20
N ALA A 106 -22.00 9.06 -6.72
CA ALA A 106 -20.58 9.09 -6.37
C ALA A 106 -20.24 8.11 -5.24
N ALA A 107 -21.09 8.00 -4.22
CA ALA A 107 -20.88 7.08 -3.11
C ALA A 107 -21.12 5.62 -3.49
N SER A 108 -22.28 5.34 -4.10
CA SER A 108 -22.72 3.97 -4.40
C SER A 108 -22.07 3.34 -5.63
N GLN A 109 -21.52 4.14 -6.54
CA GLN A 109 -20.87 3.60 -7.74
C GLN A 109 -19.39 3.92 -7.75
N TYR A 110 -19.02 5.21 -7.76
CA TYR A 110 -17.63 5.57 -7.99
C TYR A 110 -16.72 5.12 -6.85
N LEU A 111 -17.04 5.49 -5.60
CA LEU A 111 -16.25 5.08 -4.44
C LEU A 111 -16.28 3.56 -4.26
N GLN A 112 -17.47 2.95 -4.27
CA GLN A 112 -17.63 1.52 -4.07
C GLN A 112 -16.85 0.68 -5.10
N GLN A 113 -16.86 1.09 -6.37
CA GLN A 113 -16.12 0.38 -7.42
C GLN A 113 -14.60 0.43 -7.18
N VAL A 114 -14.05 1.59 -6.81
CA VAL A 114 -12.62 1.73 -6.54
C VAL A 114 -12.22 0.87 -5.33
N GLU A 115 -12.97 0.93 -4.24
CA GLU A 115 -12.70 0.16 -3.02
C GLU A 115 -12.80 -1.35 -3.28
N MET A 116 -13.79 -1.79 -4.05
CA MET A 116 -13.97 -3.19 -4.41
C MET A 116 -12.83 -3.72 -5.28
N GLU A 117 -12.45 -2.98 -6.32
CA GLU A 117 -11.35 -3.37 -7.21
C GLU A 117 -10.01 -3.37 -6.47
N HIS A 118 -9.75 -2.36 -5.63
CA HIS A 118 -8.59 -2.32 -4.75
C HIS A 118 -8.56 -3.54 -3.83
N GLY A 119 -9.66 -3.85 -3.14
CA GLY A 119 -9.78 -5.02 -2.26
C GLY A 119 -9.53 -6.34 -2.99
N ARG A 120 -10.09 -6.50 -4.19
CA ARG A 120 -9.89 -7.68 -5.03
C ARG A 120 -8.43 -7.84 -5.45
N LEU A 121 -7.80 -6.76 -5.90
CA LEU A 121 -6.43 -6.76 -6.43
C LEU A 121 -5.36 -6.83 -5.34
N LYS A 122 -5.67 -6.44 -4.10
CA LYS A 122 -4.75 -6.59 -2.96
C LYS A 122 -4.25 -8.03 -2.78
N SER A 123 -5.08 -9.03 -3.10
CA SER A 123 -4.67 -10.45 -3.05
C SER A 123 -3.52 -10.79 -4.01
N GLY A 124 -3.45 -10.11 -5.17
CA GLY A 124 -2.36 -10.28 -6.14
C GLY A 124 -1.00 -9.83 -5.62
N LEU A 125 -0.98 -8.75 -4.82
CA LEU A 125 0.23 -8.29 -4.15
C LEU A 125 0.76 -9.35 -3.18
N THR A 126 -0.12 -9.92 -2.36
CA THR A 126 0.25 -10.99 -1.42
C THR A 126 0.79 -12.23 -2.14
N LEU A 127 0.20 -12.61 -3.29
CA LEU A 127 0.70 -13.71 -4.11
C LEU A 127 2.12 -13.42 -4.62
N LEU A 128 2.36 -12.21 -5.13
CA LEU A 128 3.66 -11.79 -5.64
C LEU A 128 4.74 -11.76 -4.56
N GLU A 129 4.43 -11.24 -3.36
CA GLU A 129 5.34 -11.26 -2.21
C GLU A 129 5.70 -12.68 -1.77
N ASN A 130 4.71 -13.56 -1.68
CA ASN A 130 4.91 -14.96 -1.29
C ASN A 130 5.74 -15.71 -2.34
N MET A 131 5.51 -15.44 -3.62
CA MET A 131 6.29 -15.99 -4.71
C MET A 131 7.75 -15.55 -4.62
N ILE A 132 8.01 -14.24 -4.46
CA ILE A 132 9.37 -13.69 -4.30
C ILE A 132 10.08 -14.35 -3.11
N ARG A 133 9.41 -14.47 -1.96
CA ARG A 133 9.95 -15.14 -0.77
C ARG A 133 10.26 -16.61 -1.02
N THR A 134 9.42 -17.30 -1.77
CA THR A 134 9.60 -18.73 -2.11
C THR A 134 10.80 -18.92 -3.03
N VAL A 135 10.91 -18.12 -4.09
CA VAL A 135 12.02 -18.20 -5.04
C VAL A 135 13.34 -17.82 -4.37
N ASP A 136 13.35 -16.78 -3.54
CA ASP A 136 14.52 -16.40 -2.75
C ASP A 136 14.97 -17.57 -1.85
N GLY A 137 14.04 -18.19 -1.11
CA GLY A 137 14.30 -19.37 -0.28
C GLY A 137 14.84 -20.58 -1.06
N MET A 138 14.28 -20.86 -2.25
CA MET A 138 14.80 -21.91 -3.14
C MET A 138 16.24 -21.59 -3.55
N THR A 139 16.51 -20.38 -4.03
CA THR A 139 17.86 -20.01 -4.51
C THR A 139 18.91 -20.02 -3.40
N GLN A 140 18.54 -19.66 -2.15
CA GLN A 140 19.42 -19.75 -0.98
C GLN A 140 19.69 -21.20 -0.55
N THR A 141 18.67 -22.06 -0.59
CA THR A 141 18.81 -23.49 -0.26
C THR A 141 19.80 -24.17 -1.20
N TYR A 142 19.68 -23.95 -2.51
CA TYR A 142 20.61 -24.52 -3.50
C TYR A 142 22.03 -23.92 -3.40
N GLN A 143 22.17 -22.65 -3.01
CA GLN A 143 23.48 -22.04 -2.75
C GLN A 143 24.17 -22.60 -1.50
N THR A 144 23.39 -22.97 -0.48
CA THR A 144 23.91 -23.61 0.74
C THR A 144 24.42 -25.03 0.43
N GLN A 145 23.83 -25.72 -0.55
CA GLN A 145 24.33 -27.00 -1.06
C GLN A 145 25.53 -26.88 -2.03
N SER A 146 25.73 -25.74 -2.70
CA SER A 146 26.71 -25.55 -3.78
C SER A 146 28.01 -24.80 -3.39
N ASN A 147 28.12 -24.30 -2.16
CA ASN A 147 29.29 -23.60 -1.61
C ASN A 147 29.60 -22.22 -2.24
N ARG A 148 29.38 -21.18 -1.40
CA ARG A 148 29.95 -19.81 -1.37
C ARG A 148 29.72 -18.84 -2.54
N SER A 149 29.16 -17.70 -2.12
CA SER A 149 29.12 -16.35 -2.75
C SER A 149 28.00 -16.06 -3.74
N LEU A 150 26.90 -15.50 -3.21
CA LEU A 150 26.36 -14.20 -3.64
C LEU A 150 25.24 -13.78 -2.68
N HIS A 151 25.53 -12.80 -1.83
CA HIS A 151 24.56 -12.20 -0.91
C HIS A 151 23.60 -11.29 -1.68
N GLN A 152 22.44 -11.82 -2.10
CA GLN A 152 21.30 -11.01 -2.51
C GLN A 152 20.18 -11.21 -1.50
N SER A 153 20.18 -10.39 -0.45
CA SER A 153 19.03 -10.26 0.45
C SER A 153 18.10 -9.23 -0.15
N ILE A 154 16.95 -9.66 -0.65
CA ILE A 154 15.89 -8.75 -1.05
C ILE A 154 15.18 -8.31 0.23
N ALA A 155 15.52 -7.12 0.71
CA ALA A 155 14.70 -6.45 1.69
C ALA A 155 13.36 -6.09 1.02
N LEU A 156 12.31 -6.85 1.32
CA LEU A 156 10.89 -6.51 1.07
C LEU A 156 10.45 -5.31 1.94
N ALA A 157 11.30 -4.28 2.05
CA ALA A 157 11.08 -3.08 2.84
C ALA A 157 10.62 -1.88 1.98
N GLY A 158 10.36 -2.10 0.68
CA GLY A 158 10.50 -1.06 -0.33
C GLY A 158 9.23 -0.57 -1.02
N VAL A 159 8.03 -0.91 -0.59
CA VAL A 159 6.84 -0.25 -1.15
C VAL A 159 6.01 0.38 -0.04
N GLY A 160 6.42 1.61 0.31
CA GLY A 160 5.68 2.51 1.18
C GLY A 160 4.37 2.93 0.52
N VAL A 161 3.37 2.06 0.57
CA VAL A 161 2.00 2.36 0.22
C VAL A 161 1.16 2.12 1.45
N ALA A 162 0.19 3.01 1.68
CA ALA A 162 -0.64 3.09 2.88
C ALA A 162 -1.57 1.87 3.12
N THR A 163 -1.27 0.70 2.54
CA THR A 163 -1.82 -0.58 2.96
C THR A 163 -1.12 -1.00 4.25
N SER A 164 -1.74 -0.64 5.37
CA SER A 164 -1.34 -0.80 6.78
C SER A 164 -0.93 -2.20 7.28
N SER A 165 -0.47 -3.13 6.43
CA SER A 165 -0.26 -4.52 6.84
C SER A 165 0.82 -5.25 6.05
N ILE A 166 2.02 -4.70 5.90
CA ILE A 166 3.21 -5.49 5.56
C ILE A 166 4.21 -5.35 6.70
N THR A 167 4.14 -6.29 7.64
CA THR A 167 5.16 -6.49 8.67
C THR A 167 6.48 -6.85 8.01
N ALA A 168 7.50 -6.01 8.19
CA ALA A 168 8.87 -6.33 7.83
C ALA A 168 9.39 -7.45 8.74
N THR A 169 9.42 -8.68 8.26
CA THR A 169 10.17 -9.75 8.94
C THR A 169 11.64 -9.54 8.64
N VAL A 170 12.33 -8.80 9.50
CA VAL A 170 13.80 -8.78 9.52
C VAL A 170 14.24 -10.15 10.03
N LEU A 171 14.56 -11.06 9.11
CA LEU A 171 15.38 -12.23 9.46
C LEU A 171 16.79 -11.71 9.77
N VAL A 172 16.98 -11.28 11.01
CA VAL A 172 18.32 -11.19 11.61
C VAL A 172 18.89 -12.59 11.49
N LYS A 173 19.88 -12.77 10.61
CA LYS A 173 20.80 -13.90 10.71
C LYS A 173 21.29 -13.87 12.15
N GLN A 174 20.87 -14.84 12.95
CA GLN A 174 21.41 -15.05 14.28
C GLN A 174 22.90 -15.34 14.08
N GLN A 175 23.73 -14.30 14.16
CA GLN A 175 25.01 -14.44 14.83
C GLN A 175 24.69 -15.02 16.21
N PRO A 176 25.43 -16.04 16.68
CA PRO A 176 25.22 -16.57 18.02
C PRO A 176 25.28 -15.39 19.00
N PRO A 177 24.39 -15.34 20.01
CA PRO A 177 24.14 -14.13 20.77
C PRO A 177 25.42 -13.66 21.45
N GLU A 178 25.88 -12.48 21.06
CA GLU A 178 26.92 -11.78 21.81
C GLU A 178 26.23 -10.92 22.88
N ASN A 179 26.24 -11.48 24.09
CA ASN A 179 26.00 -10.89 25.40
C ASN A 179 24.63 -10.21 25.69
N ASN A 180 24.02 -10.61 26.80
CA ASN A 180 22.67 -10.23 27.23
C ASN A 180 22.55 -8.75 27.62
N THR A 181 22.33 -7.86 26.65
CA THR A 181 21.72 -6.55 26.94
C THR A 181 20.26 -6.57 26.50
N ILE A 182 19.36 -6.54 27.49
CA ILE A 182 17.91 -6.41 27.27
C ILE A 182 17.67 -5.15 26.43
N PHE A 183 16.91 -5.26 25.34
CA PHE A 183 16.66 -4.19 24.35
C PHE A 183 16.26 -2.83 24.98
N MET A 184 15.56 -2.86 26.11
CA MET A 184 15.16 -1.68 26.90
C MET A 184 16.33 -0.89 27.51
N MET A 185 17.54 -1.47 27.55
CA MET A 185 18.76 -0.85 28.07
C MET A 185 19.67 -0.29 26.96
N THR A 186 19.23 -0.31 25.71
CA THR A 186 20.00 0.28 24.61
C THR A 186 19.83 1.81 24.57
N PRO A 187 20.88 2.57 24.23
CA PRO A 187 20.77 4.02 24.04
C PRO A 187 19.72 4.40 22.99
N ALA A 188 19.54 3.57 21.95
CA ALA A 188 18.54 3.77 20.91
C ALA A 188 17.10 3.76 21.43
N PHE A 189 16.79 2.88 22.40
CA PHE A 189 15.48 2.86 23.04
C PHE A 189 15.23 4.16 23.82
N ALA A 190 16.22 4.65 24.57
CA ALA A 190 16.12 5.93 25.29
C ALA A 190 15.89 7.13 24.35
N TRP A 191 16.58 7.18 23.22
CA TRP A 191 16.36 8.21 22.18
C TRP A 191 14.96 8.15 21.58
N SER A 192 14.37 6.97 21.46
CA SER A 192 13.01 6.81 20.91
C SER A 192 11.92 7.35 21.86
N ILE A 193 12.06 7.13 23.16
CA ILE A 193 11.15 7.69 24.17
C ILE A 193 11.30 9.21 24.22
N LEU A 194 12.53 9.73 24.18
CA LEU A 194 12.79 11.16 24.24
C LEU A 194 12.17 11.89 23.04
N THR A 195 12.33 11.36 21.83
CA THR A 195 11.77 11.99 20.61
C THR A 195 10.24 11.95 20.60
N GLY A 196 9.62 10.84 21.04
CA GLY A 196 8.17 10.75 21.20
C GLY A 196 7.60 11.71 22.25
N ALA A 197 8.29 11.86 23.38
CA ALA A 197 7.91 12.81 24.42
C ALA A 197 8.01 14.27 23.92
N ILE A 198 9.04 14.61 23.15
CA ILE A 198 9.19 15.97 22.59
C ILE A 198 8.11 16.25 21.55
N ALA A 199 7.82 15.31 20.64
CA ALA A 199 6.81 15.47 19.62
C ALA A 199 5.40 15.67 20.21
N THR A 200 5.06 14.92 21.27
CA THR A 200 3.78 15.07 21.98
C THR A 200 3.68 16.39 22.73
N LEU A 201 4.76 16.88 23.33
CA LEU A 201 4.82 18.18 23.99
C LEU A 201 4.65 19.33 23.00
N VAL A 202 5.32 19.25 21.83
CA VAL A 202 5.19 20.23 20.75
C VAL A 202 3.76 20.24 20.20
N MET A 203 3.17 19.07 19.93
CA MET A 203 1.79 18.95 19.46
C MET A 203 0.80 19.53 20.47
N TRP A 204 1.00 19.29 21.77
CA TRP A 204 0.15 19.84 22.81
C TRP A 204 0.24 21.36 22.92
N ILE A 205 1.45 21.94 22.81
CA ILE A 205 1.67 23.39 22.80
C ILE A 205 0.98 24.02 21.58
N ILE A 206 1.12 23.43 20.40
CA ILE A 206 0.46 23.87 19.18
C ILE A 206 -1.06 23.89 19.36
N LEU A 207 -1.65 22.78 19.84
CA LEU A 207 -3.09 22.67 20.07
C LEU A 207 -3.61 23.68 21.11
N ARG A 208 -2.79 24.07 22.09
CA ARG A 208 -3.15 25.05 23.12
C ARG A 208 -3.06 26.50 22.63
N LEU A 209 -2.16 26.78 21.68
CA LEU A 209 -2.03 28.09 21.02
C LEU A 209 -3.16 28.35 20.03
N PHE A 210 -3.65 27.32 19.32
CA PHE A 210 -4.77 27.43 18.38
C PHE A 210 -6.16 27.38 19.04
N ARG A 211 -6.24 27.16 20.36
CA ARG A 211 -7.48 27.16 21.15
C ARG A 211 -7.71 28.46 21.95
N ARG A 212 -6.92 29.50 21.71
CA ARG A 212 -7.13 30.86 22.24
C ARG A 212 -7.71 31.78 21.17
#